data_AF-A0A9D5A578-F1
#
_entry.id   AF-A0A9D5A578-F1
#
_cell.length_a   1.000
_cell.length_b   1.000
_cell.length_c   1.000
_cell.angle_alpha   90.00
_cell.angle_beta   90.00
_cell.angle_gamma   90.00
#
_symmetry.space_group_name_H-M   'P 1'
#
loop_
_entity.id
_entity.type
_entity.pdbx_description
1 polymer ?
#
loop_
_entity_poly.entity_id
_entity_poly.type
_entity_poly.pdbx_seq_one_letter_code
_entity_poly.pdbx_strand_id
1 'polypeptide(L)'
;MKGEAVNTTWLGGIWPVSRKSGSDEKDGVGIMAFEVAGLMSKVVNFWHSLSDNEVMNLREWLVNSVGVKMLVSDDEYFLMELTWNEILNNFQSLTQSVARLGKRCKDPIYQSYESFVHNPFENYVQ
;
A
#
# COMPACT_ATOMS: atom_id res chain seq x y z
N MET A 1 61.57 -7.08 -15.09
CA MET A 1 60.62 -8.04 -14.51
C MET A 1 60.64 -7.92 -13.01
N LYS A 2 59.64 -7.27 -12.42
CA LYS A 2 59.13 -7.58 -11.08
C LYS A 2 57.87 -6.74 -10.90
N GLY A 3 56.72 -7.37 -11.11
CA GLY A 3 55.46 -6.80 -10.66
C GLY A 3 55.43 -6.90 -9.14
N GLU A 4 54.85 -5.92 -8.47
CA GLU A 4 54.42 -6.05 -7.09
C GLU A 4 53.16 -5.19 -6.90
N ALA A 5 52.21 -5.81 -6.22
CA ALA A 5 50.78 -5.60 -6.36
C ALA A 5 50.27 -4.34 -5.63
N VAL A 6 49.26 -3.71 -6.23
CA VAL A 6 48.44 -2.67 -5.60
C VAL A 6 47.58 -3.34 -4.51
N ASN A 7 47.84 -3.03 -3.24
CA ASN A 7 46.97 -3.42 -2.13
C ASN A 7 45.84 -2.38 -1.98
N THR A 8 44.71 -2.62 -2.65
CA THR A 8 43.44 -1.93 -2.35
C THR A 8 42.76 -2.63 -1.19
N THR A 9 43.00 -2.17 0.04
CA THR A 9 42.20 -2.58 1.20
C THR A 9 40.92 -1.73 1.25
N TRP A 10 39.92 -2.09 0.45
CA TRP A 10 38.64 -1.37 0.34
C TRP A 10 37.53 -1.89 1.27
N LEU A 11 37.77 -2.96 2.04
CA LEU A 11 36.75 -3.56 2.92
C LEU A 11 37.18 -3.63 4.40
N GLY A 12 38.00 -2.68 4.86
CA GLY A 12 38.45 -2.59 6.26
C GLY A 12 37.54 -1.78 7.19
N GLY A 13 36.47 -1.16 6.68
CA GLY A 13 35.62 -0.25 7.45
C GLY A 13 34.43 -0.88 8.18
N ILE A 14 34.35 -2.22 8.26
CA ILE A 14 33.10 -2.91 8.64
C ILE A 14 32.86 -2.96 10.16
N TRP A 15 33.70 -2.38 11.02
CA TRP A 15 33.27 -2.16 12.42
C TRP A 15 33.94 -0.99 13.15
N PRO A 16 33.15 -0.09 13.75
CA PRO A 16 33.55 0.63 14.95
C PRO A 16 33.14 -0.15 16.20
N VAL A 17 34.18 -0.48 16.97
CA VAL A 17 34.25 -0.74 18.42
C VAL A 17 32.95 -0.51 19.21
N SER A 18 32.48 -1.59 19.83
CA SER A 18 31.45 -1.61 20.88
C SER A 18 31.76 -0.63 22.01
N ARG A 19 30.89 0.38 22.20
CA ARG A 19 30.73 1.11 23.47
C ARG A 19 29.26 1.47 23.73
N LYS A 20 28.64 0.64 24.58
CA LYS A 20 27.71 0.98 25.68
C LYS A 20 26.35 1.66 25.38
N SER A 21 25.30 0.82 25.45
CA SER A 21 23.91 1.03 25.90
C SER A 21 23.34 2.46 26.00
N GLY A 22 22.35 2.77 25.15
CA GLY A 22 21.45 3.91 25.28
C GLY A 22 20.28 3.87 24.27
N SER A 23 19.11 3.45 24.74
CA SER A 23 17.75 3.43 24.13
C SER A 23 17.55 2.82 22.73
N ASP A 24 16.82 1.71 22.75
CA ASP A 24 16.27 0.90 21.65
C ASP A 24 15.12 1.61 20.90
N GLU A 25 15.40 2.61 20.04
CA GLU A 25 14.34 3.35 19.30
C GLU A 25 14.71 3.90 17.90
N LYS A 26 15.71 3.36 17.16
CA LYS A 26 16.17 4.07 15.92
C LYS A 26 16.10 3.37 14.57
N ASP A 27 15.95 2.04 14.49
CA ASP A 27 15.87 1.37 13.18
C ASP A 27 14.42 1.19 12.65
N GLY A 28 13.41 1.21 13.53
CA GLY A 28 12.01 1.00 13.14
C GLY A 28 11.36 2.17 12.38
N VAL A 29 11.84 3.40 12.57
CA VAL A 29 11.25 4.61 11.96
C VAL A 29 11.51 4.68 10.45
N GLY A 30 12.70 4.22 9.99
CA GLY A 30 13.09 4.29 8.58
C GLY A 30 12.31 3.32 7.68
N ILE A 31 12.15 2.06 8.10
CA ILE A 31 11.39 1.06 7.34
C ILE A 31 9.91 1.44 7.27
N MET A 32 9.33 1.92 8.38
CA MET A 32 7.93 2.38 8.39
C MET A 32 7.68 3.58 7.48
N ALA A 33 8.62 4.53 7.38
CA ALA A 33 8.45 5.68 6.49
C ALA A 33 8.30 5.26 5.02
N PHE A 34 9.07 4.25 4.59
CA PHE A 34 8.96 3.70 3.23
C PHE A 34 7.67 2.92 3.01
N GLU A 35 7.25 2.11 3.99
CA GLU A 35 5.96 1.39 3.94
C GLU A 35 4.78 2.37 3.83
N VAL A 36 4.78 3.42 4.63
CA VAL A 36 3.77 4.49 4.61
C VAL A 36 3.79 5.21 3.26
N ALA A 37 4.96 5.62 2.77
CA ALA A 37 5.08 6.29 1.46
C ALA A 37 4.58 5.40 0.31
N GLY A 38 4.92 4.11 0.34
CA GLY A 38 4.45 3.13 -0.64
C GLY A 38 2.93 2.94 -0.58
N LEU A 39 2.34 2.87 0.61
CA LEU A 39 0.89 2.79 0.77
C LEU A 39 0.21 4.07 0.28
N MET A 40 0.72 5.25 0.64
CA MET A 40 0.17 6.53 0.21
C MET A 40 0.22 6.68 -1.32
N SER A 41 1.30 6.24 -1.98
CA SER A 41 1.36 6.20 -3.44
C SER A 41 0.26 5.31 -4.04
N LYS A 42 -0.05 4.16 -3.43
CA LYS A 42 -1.16 3.30 -3.88
C LYS A 42 -2.52 3.96 -3.68
N VAL A 43 -2.73 4.66 -2.56
CA VAL A 43 -3.96 5.40 -2.28
C VAL A 43 -4.18 6.51 -3.32
N VAL A 44 -3.14 7.29 -3.62
CA VAL A 44 -3.20 8.35 -4.64
C VAL A 44 -3.49 7.77 -6.02
N ASN A 45 -2.81 6.70 -6.42
CA ASN A 45 -3.07 6.04 -7.70
C ASN A 45 -4.49 5.46 -7.78
N PHE A 46 -4.99 4.86 -6.69
CA PHE A 46 -6.36 4.38 -6.61
C PHE A 46 -7.36 5.52 -6.77
N TRP A 47 -7.18 6.64 -6.07
CA TRP A 47 -8.02 7.83 -6.23
C TRP A 47 -8.01 8.36 -7.66
N HIS A 48 -6.84 8.44 -8.31
CA HIS A 48 -6.76 8.85 -9.71
C HIS A 48 -7.50 7.91 -10.67
N SER A 49 -7.43 6.58 -10.43
CA SER A 49 -8.16 5.59 -11.23
C SER A 49 -9.69 5.70 -11.09
N LEU A 50 -10.17 6.39 -10.06
CA LEU A 50 -11.60 6.68 -9.83
C LEU A 50 -12.03 8.04 -10.37
N SER A 51 -11.17 8.76 -11.10
CA SER A 51 -11.59 10.00 -11.75
C SER A 51 -12.64 9.72 -12.83
N ASP A 52 -13.52 10.69 -13.07
CA ASP A 52 -14.61 10.55 -14.04
C ASP A 52 -14.12 10.10 -15.42
N ASN A 53 -12.95 10.61 -15.85
CA ASN A 53 -12.31 10.22 -17.11
C ASN A 53 -11.92 8.74 -17.12
N GLU A 54 -11.25 8.26 -16.08
CA GLU A 54 -10.81 6.87 -15.99
C GLU A 54 -12.00 5.91 -15.87
N VAL A 55 -13.02 6.28 -15.10
CA VAL A 55 -14.26 5.49 -14.97
C VAL A 55 -15.02 5.43 -16.30
N MET A 56 -15.09 6.54 -17.03
CA MET A 56 -15.71 6.58 -18.36
C MET A 56 -14.94 5.72 -19.36
N ASN A 57 -13.61 5.81 -19.39
CA ASN A 57 -12.76 4.99 -20.24
C ASN A 57 -12.92 3.49 -19.94
N LEU A 58 -13.00 3.13 -18.65
CA LEU A 58 -13.23 1.75 -18.22
C LEU A 58 -14.59 1.23 -18.72
N ARG A 59 -15.65 2.05 -18.55
CA ARG A 59 -17.00 1.71 -19.03
C ARG A 59 -17.01 1.52 -20.55
N GLU A 60 -16.39 2.43 -21.30
CA GLU A 60 -16.29 2.32 -22.76
C GLU A 60 -15.54 1.05 -23.17
N TRP A 61 -14.40 0.75 -22.53
CA TRP A 61 -13.63 -0.46 -22.78
C TRP A 61 -14.46 -1.73 -22.51
N LEU A 62 -15.18 -1.76 -21.39
CA LEU A 62 -16.02 -2.88 -20.96
C LEU A 62 -17.12 -3.18 -21.98
N VAL A 63 -17.81 -2.13 -22.45
CA VAL A 63 -18.88 -2.23 -23.45
C VAL A 63 -18.35 -2.63 -24.82
N ASN A 64 -17.14 -2.22 -25.19
CA ASN A 64 -16.57 -2.51 -26.51
C ASN A 64 -15.76 -3.82 -26.56
N SER A 65 -15.42 -4.39 -25.41
CA SER A 65 -14.63 -5.61 -25.33
C SER A 65 -15.46 -6.86 -25.68
N VAL A 66 -15.26 -7.37 -26.89
CA VAL A 66 -15.86 -8.63 -27.37
C VAL A 66 -15.51 -9.80 -26.44
N GLY A 67 -14.29 -9.84 -25.91
CA GLY A 67 -13.84 -10.90 -25.03
C GLY A 67 -14.56 -10.91 -23.68
N VAL A 68 -14.74 -9.73 -23.07
CA VAL A 68 -15.49 -9.60 -21.80
C VAL A 68 -16.94 -10.00 -22.00
N LYS A 69 -17.55 -9.51 -23.08
CA LYS A 69 -18.91 -9.85 -23.48
C LYS A 69 -19.15 -11.34 -23.64
N MET A 70 -18.23 -12.02 -24.34
CA MET A 70 -18.36 -13.44 -24.64
C MET A 70 -17.97 -14.38 -23.49
N LEU A 71 -17.04 -13.98 -22.61
CA LEU A 71 -16.51 -14.84 -21.55
C LEU A 71 -17.10 -14.56 -20.17
N VAL A 72 -17.62 -13.36 -19.93
CA VAL A 72 -18.12 -12.92 -18.62
C VAL A 72 -19.63 -12.71 -18.70
N SER A 73 -20.09 -11.71 -19.46
CA SER A 73 -21.51 -11.38 -19.63
C SER A 73 -21.71 -10.32 -20.70
N ASP A 74 -22.82 -10.36 -21.44
CA ASP A 74 -23.25 -9.27 -22.34
C ASP A 74 -24.09 -8.18 -21.64
N ASP A 75 -24.49 -8.40 -20.38
CA ASP A 75 -25.26 -7.46 -19.58
C ASP A 75 -24.34 -6.38 -18.98
N GLU A 76 -24.44 -5.16 -19.50
CA GLU A 76 -23.68 -4.01 -19.06
C GLU A 76 -23.90 -3.67 -17.58
N TYR A 77 -25.13 -3.81 -17.07
CA TYR A 77 -25.42 -3.53 -15.67
C TYR A 77 -24.67 -4.51 -14.76
N PHE A 78 -24.72 -5.79 -15.10
CA PHE A 78 -23.99 -6.83 -14.37
C PHE A 78 -22.47 -6.60 -14.41
N LEU A 79 -21.91 -6.26 -15.58
CA LEU A 79 -20.47 -6.00 -15.69
C LEU A 79 -20.04 -4.77 -14.88
N MET A 80 -20.87 -3.74 -14.82
CA MET A 80 -20.62 -2.55 -14.00
C MET A 80 -20.72 -2.86 -12.50
N GLU A 81 -21.71 -3.65 -12.07
CA GLU A 81 -21.83 -4.10 -10.69
C GLU A 81 -20.62 -4.95 -10.27
N LEU A 82 -20.18 -5.87 -11.12
CA LEU A 82 -18.98 -6.68 -10.91
C LEU A 82 -17.74 -5.80 -10.76
N THR A 83 -17.58 -4.81 -11.63
CA THR A 83 -16.47 -3.85 -11.60
C THR A 83 -16.48 -3.04 -10.30
N TRP A 84 -17.66 -2.57 -9.87
CA TRP A 84 -17.79 -1.82 -8.62
C TRP A 84 -17.43 -2.66 -7.40
N ASN A 85 -17.87 -3.92 -7.36
CA ASN A 85 -17.50 -4.85 -6.29
C ASN A 85 -15.99 -5.07 -6.23
N GLU A 86 -15.31 -5.17 -7.38
CA GLU A 86 -13.85 -5.29 -7.44
C GLU A 86 -13.15 -4.01 -6.94
N ILE A 87 -13.65 -2.82 -7.30
CA ILE A 87 -13.13 -1.54 -6.79
C ILE A 87 -13.28 -1.46 -5.26
N LEU A 88 -14.44 -1.84 -4.73
CA LEU A 88 -14.69 -1.86 -3.28
C LEU A 88 -13.78 -2.85 -2.54
N ASN A 89 -13.54 -4.02 -3.13
CA ASN A 89 -12.62 -5.01 -2.57
C ASN A 89 -11.17 -4.49 -2.51
N ASN A 90 -10.73 -3.78 -3.55
CA ASN A 90 -9.44 -3.10 -3.57
C ASN A 90 -9.35 -1.99 -2.51
N PHE A 91 -10.42 -1.22 -2.33
CA PHE A 91 -10.50 -0.21 -1.27
C PHE A 91 -10.43 -0.84 0.13
N GLN A 92 -11.15 -1.94 0.37
CA GLN A 92 -11.10 -2.68 1.63
C GLN A 92 -9.69 -3.19 1.95
N SER A 93 -8.95 -3.66 0.94
CA SER A 93 -7.57 -4.10 1.10
C SER A 93 -6.63 -2.94 1.47
N LEU A 94 -6.87 -1.74 0.91
CA LEU A 94 -6.15 -0.51 1.27
C LEU A 94 -6.46 -0.10 2.72
N THR A 95 -7.72 -0.10 3.15
CA THR A 95 -8.09 0.28 4.52
C THR A 95 -7.52 -0.68 5.56
N GLN A 96 -7.50 -1.98 5.27
CA GLN A 96 -6.82 -2.97 6.12
C GLN A 96 -5.31 -2.69 6.24
N SER A 97 -4.66 -2.29 5.13
CA SER A 97 -3.25 -1.92 5.15
C SER A 97 -3.00 -0.67 6.01
N VAL A 98 -3.88 0.33 5.92
CA VAL A 98 -3.85 1.52 6.78
C VAL A 98 -4.05 1.13 8.25
N ALA A 99 -4.98 0.23 8.55
CA ALA A 99 -5.22 -0.22 9.93
C ALA A 99 -4.02 -0.89 10.58
N ARG A 100 -3.29 -1.70 9.82
CA ARG A 100 -2.07 -2.36 10.30
C ARG A 100 -0.97 -1.35 10.62
N LEU A 101 -0.88 -0.25 9.86
CA LEU A 101 0.03 0.85 10.16
C LEU A 101 -0.45 1.71 11.34
N GLY A 102 -1.75 1.98 11.44
CA GLY A 102 -2.37 2.75 12.53
C GLY A 102 -2.07 2.18 13.91
N LYS A 103 -2.02 0.85 14.05
CA LYS A 103 -1.58 0.15 15.28
C LYS A 103 -0.19 0.54 15.77
N ARG A 104 0.69 0.99 14.87
CA ARG A 104 2.07 1.40 15.19
C ARG A 104 2.19 2.90 15.48
N CYS A 105 1.12 3.67 15.34
CA CYS A 105 1.09 5.08 15.69
C CYS A 105 1.08 5.29 17.20
N LYS A 106 1.57 6.45 17.66
CA LYS A 106 1.58 6.82 19.08
C LYS A 106 0.23 7.33 19.59
N ASP A 107 -0.56 7.94 18.70
CA ASP A 107 -1.88 8.47 19.05
C ASP A 107 -2.91 7.33 19.16
N PRO A 108 -3.60 7.18 20.30
CA PRO A 108 -4.63 6.16 20.50
C PRO A 108 -5.74 6.17 19.43
N ILE A 109 -6.07 7.34 18.85
CA ILE A 109 -7.11 7.47 17.82
C ILE A 109 -6.75 6.62 16.59
N TYR A 110 -5.47 6.58 16.21
CA TYR A 110 -5.02 5.78 15.07
C TYR A 110 -4.87 4.29 15.41
N GLN A 111 -4.64 3.95 16.67
CA GLN A 111 -4.58 2.55 17.12
C GLN A 111 -5.97 1.89 17.10
N SER A 112 -7.04 2.65 17.35
CA SER A 112 -8.43 2.16 17.29
C SER A 112 -8.99 2.04 15.87
N TYR A 113 -8.28 2.52 14.85
CA TYR A 113 -8.78 2.51 13.46
C TYR A 113 -9.08 1.10 12.94
N GLU A 114 -8.36 0.06 13.39
CA GLU A 114 -8.67 -1.32 12.99
C GLU A 114 -10.06 -1.77 13.46
N SER A 115 -10.50 -1.36 14.65
CA SER A 115 -11.84 -1.66 15.16
C SER A 115 -12.92 -1.01 14.29
N PHE A 116 -12.68 0.23 13.84
CA PHE A 116 -13.56 0.92 12.90
C PHE A 116 -13.66 0.19 11.55
N VAL A 117 -12.53 -0.29 11.00
CA VAL A 117 -12.54 -1.02 9.72
C VAL A 117 -13.25 -2.37 9.81
N HIS A 118 -13.11 -3.08 10.93
CA HIS A 118 -13.79 -4.37 11.13
C HIS A 118 -15.29 -4.24 11.43
N ASN A 119 -15.69 -3.18 12.13
CA ASN A 119 -17.09 -2.91 12.44
C ASN A 119 -17.42 -1.42 12.27
N PRO A 120 -17.66 -0.97 11.03
CA PRO A 120 -17.93 0.44 10.77
C PRO A 120 -19.27 0.88 11.37
N PHE A 121 -20.25 -0.03 11.52
CA PHE A 121 -21.61 0.32 11.96
C PHE A 121 -21.74 0.53 13.47
N GLU A 122 -20.94 -0.15 14.30
CA GLU A 122 -20.95 0.09 15.76
C GLU A 122 -20.34 1.44 16.16
N ASN A 123 -19.46 2.00 15.33
CA ASN A 123 -18.71 3.23 15.65
C ASN A 123 -19.42 4.54 15.26
N TYR A 124 -20.62 4.49 14.66
CA TYR A 124 -21.40 5.68 14.28
C TYR A 124 -22.39 6.17 15.36
N VAL A 125 -22.55 5.42 16.47
CA VAL A 125 -23.62 5.67 17.47
C VAL A 125 -23.06 6.22 18.79
N GLN A 126 -21.95 6.95 18.77
CA GLN A 126 -21.39 7.59 19.97
C GLN A 126 -21.22 9.10 19.82
#